data_AF-A0A544VRW8-F1
#
_entry.id   AF-A0A544VRW8-F1
#
_cell.length_a   1.000
_cell.length_b   1.000
_cell.length_c   1.000
_cell.angle_alpha   90.00
_cell.angle_beta   90.00
_cell.angle_gamma   90.00
#
_symmetry.space_group_name_H-M   'P 1'
#
loop_
_entity.id
_entity.type
_entity.pdbx_description
1 polymer ?
#
loop_
_entity_poly.entity_id
_entity_poly.type
_entity_poly.pdbx_seq_one_letter_code
_entity_poly.pdbx_strand_id
1 'polypeptide(L)'
;MCAAPRARATRWPPVSSRPTWRPRRRRNRRWVPVLEGGQAEKPAILVLSCAGGRVEDEVLAGIEEEGVPSIVERPRTRADAMELAQTAAGRSSLSVGVGIDAHGRVSVQQDKLPAPLSELASDGPAEPVIARILGHNAARIVVGIPLRTERLS
;
A
#
# COMPACT_ATOMS: atom_id res chain seq x y z
N MET A 1 -16.33 16.62 69.25
CA MET A 1 -16.90 15.39 68.69
C MET A 1 -17.65 15.73 67.40
N CYS A 2 -17.39 14.91 66.39
CA CYS A 2 -17.84 14.87 64.99
C CYS A 2 -19.15 15.59 64.59
N ALA A 3 -19.11 16.37 63.50
CA ALA A 3 -19.72 15.98 62.20
C ALA A 3 -19.55 17.11 61.16
N ALA A 4 -18.90 16.80 60.04
CA ALA A 4 -19.01 17.57 58.80
C ALA A 4 -20.27 17.14 58.03
N PRO A 5 -20.84 18.01 57.18
CA PRO A 5 -21.05 17.54 55.82
C PRO A 5 -20.84 18.59 54.70
N ARG A 6 -20.09 18.12 53.69
CA ARG A 6 -20.38 18.12 52.25
C ARG A 6 -20.60 19.46 51.53
N ALA A 7 -19.51 19.88 50.88
CA ALA A 7 -19.48 20.87 49.82
C ALA A 7 -20.40 20.51 48.64
N ARG A 8 -21.15 21.50 48.16
CA ARG A 8 -22.04 21.40 46.99
C ARG A 8 -21.24 21.44 45.70
N ALA A 9 -21.60 20.53 44.81
CA ALA A 9 -21.10 20.37 43.46
C ALA A 9 -21.24 21.66 42.63
N THR A 10 -20.14 22.05 41.99
CA THR A 10 -20.12 23.08 40.95
C THR A 10 -20.69 22.54 39.65
N ARG A 11 -21.52 23.37 39.04
CA ARG A 11 -22.27 23.16 37.79
C ARG A 11 -21.31 23.03 36.61
N TRP A 12 -21.38 21.94 35.87
CA TRP A 12 -20.78 21.82 34.54
C TRP A 12 -21.64 22.58 33.51
N PRO A 13 -21.07 23.32 32.55
CA PRO A 13 -21.82 23.89 31.44
C PRO A 13 -22.25 22.79 30.46
N PRO A 14 -23.34 22.99 29.69
CA PRO A 14 -23.85 21.99 28.78
C PRO A 14 -22.92 21.79 27.58
N VAL A 15 -22.64 20.52 27.26
CA VAL A 15 -21.97 20.13 26.02
C VAL A 15 -22.95 20.30 24.85
N SER A 16 -22.75 21.34 24.05
CA SER A 16 -23.45 21.49 22.77
C SER A 16 -22.44 21.79 21.67
N SER A 17 -21.81 20.73 21.17
CA SER A 17 -21.17 20.73 19.86
C SER A 17 -21.26 19.31 19.32
N ARG A 18 -22.24 19.09 18.44
CA ARG A 18 -22.42 17.83 17.71
C ARG A 18 -21.11 17.49 16.98
N PRO A 19 -20.51 16.31 17.18
CA PRO A 19 -19.57 15.81 16.19
C PRO A 19 -20.40 15.53 14.93
N THR A 20 -20.12 16.24 13.84
CA THR A 20 -20.64 15.84 12.53
C THR A 20 -19.92 14.56 12.15
N TRP A 21 -20.50 13.44 12.59
CA TRP A 21 -20.08 12.10 12.25
C TRP A 21 -20.33 11.92 10.75
N ARG A 22 -19.33 12.26 9.93
CA ARG A 22 -19.33 11.89 8.52
C ARG A 22 -19.20 10.37 8.49
N PRO A 23 -20.15 9.63 7.90
CA PRO A 23 -20.05 8.18 7.85
C PRO A 23 -18.78 7.83 7.06
N ARG A 24 -17.84 7.17 7.75
CA ARG A 24 -16.75 6.44 7.09
C ARG A 24 -17.38 5.61 5.98
N ARG A 25 -16.95 5.86 4.75
CA ARG A 25 -17.31 5.02 3.60
C ARG A 25 -17.03 3.57 4.00
N ARG A 26 -18.07 2.77 4.20
CA ARG A 26 -17.99 1.32 4.16
C ARG A 26 -17.46 0.96 2.78
N ARG A 27 -16.14 0.77 2.65
CA ARG A 27 -15.56 0.17 1.46
C ARG A 27 -16.15 -1.24 1.38
N ASN A 28 -16.81 -1.49 0.25
CA ASN A 28 -17.47 -2.74 -0.09
C ASN A 28 -16.60 -3.94 0.26
N ARG A 29 -17.18 -4.95 0.91
CA ARG A 29 -16.68 -6.32 0.85
C ARG A 29 -16.60 -6.68 -0.63
N ARG A 30 -15.38 -6.69 -1.18
CA ARG A 30 -15.13 -7.07 -2.57
C ARG A 30 -15.43 -8.55 -2.66
N TRP A 31 -16.45 -8.89 -3.44
CA TRP A 31 -16.74 -10.28 -3.83
C TRP A 31 -15.53 -10.81 -4.59
N VAL A 32 -14.94 -11.89 -4.09
CA VAL A 32 -13.91 -12.66 -4.79
C VAL A 32 -14.68 -13.71 -5.59
N PRO A 33 -14.62 -13.73 -6.94
CA PRO A 33 -15.26 -14.80 -7.69
C PRO A 33 -14.55 -16.11 -7.35
N VAL A 34 -15.28 -17.04 -6.76
CA VAL A 34 -14.81 -18.41 -6.52
C VAL A 34 -14.98 -19.15 -7.83
N LEU A 35 -13.86 -19.51 -8.49
CA LEU A 35 -13.90 -20.45 -9.61
C LEU A 35 -14.30 -21.83 -9.06
N GLU A 36 -15.19 -22.55 -9.76
CA GLU A 36 -15.64 -23.89 -9.40
C GLU A 36 -14.43 -24.79 -9.11
N GLY A 37 -14.26 -25.19 -7.85
CA GLY A 37 -13.04 -25.84 -7.33
C GLY A 37 -12.52 -25.26 -6.01
N GLY A 38 -13.00 -24.09 -5.58
CA GLY A 38 -12.90 -23.65 -4.18
C GLY A 38 -11.51 -23.21 -3.68
N GLN A 39 -10.50 -23.08 -4.56
CA GLN A 39 -9.28 -22.36 -4.21
C GLN A 39 -9.45 -20.87 -4.51
N ALA A 40 -9.40 -20.05 -3.47
CA ALA A 40 -9.22 -18.61 -3.63
C ALA A 40 -7.98 -18.37 -4.50
N GLU A 41 -8.06 -17.39 -5.41
CA GLU A 41 -6.89 -16.98 -6.20
C GLU A 41 -5.69 -16.78 -5.28
N LYS A 42 -4.53 -17.35 -5.64
CA LYS A 42 -3.32 -17.25 -4.83
C LYS A 42 -3.03 -15.77 -4.58
N PRO A 43 -2.96 -15.33 -3.31
CA PRO A 43 -2.84 -13.91 -3.01
C PRO A 43 -1.50 -13.40 -3.55
N ALA A 44 -1.53 -12.31 -4.33
CA ALA A 44 -0.40 -11.76 -5.06
C ALA A 44 -0.33 -10.23 -4.97
N ILE A 45 0.89 -9.70 -5.14
CA ILE A 45 1.18 -8.27 -5.32
C ILE A 45 0.72 -7.88 -6.73
N LEU A 46 -0.04 -6.80 -6.85
CA LEU A 46 -0.38 -6.25 -8.16
C LEU A 46 0.70 -5.26 -8.61
N VAL A 47 1.21 -5.44 -9.82
CA VAL A 47 2.12 -4.53 -10.50
C VAL A 47 1.38 -3.87 -11.66
N LEU A 48 1.13 -2.56 -11.57
CA LEU A 48 0.60 -1.77 -12.67
C LEU A 48 1.76 -1.14 -13.43
N SER A 49 1.99 -1.63 -14.64
CA SER A 49 3.16 -1.23 -15.42
C SER A 49 2.75 -0.76 -16.82
N CYS A 50 3.15 0.46 -17.18
CA CYS A 50 2.87 1.07 -18.47
C CYS A 50 3.54 0.35 -19.65
N ALA A 51 4.67 -0.31 -19.41
CA ALA A 51 5.41 -1.05 -20.43
C ALA A 51 6.29 -2.14 -19.78
N GLY A 52 6.49 -3.25 -20.47
CA GLY A 52 7.48 -4.26 -20.06
C GLY A 52 8.92 -3.83 -20.34
N GLY A 53 9.85 -4.72 -20.03
CA GLY A 53 11.28 -4.52 -20.25
C GLY A 53 12.07 -4.56 -18.94
N ARG A 54 13.35 -4.18 -19.01
CA ARG A 54 14.32 -4.49 -17.96
C ARG A 54 13.92 -3.99 -16.55
N VAL A 55 13.32 -2.81 -16.44
CA VAL A 55 12.86 -2.28 -15.15
C VAL A 55 11.75 -3.16 -14.56
N GLU A 56 10.79 -3.58 -15.38
CA GLU A 56 9.74 -4.50 -14.95
C GLU A 56 10.32 -5.86 -14.54
N ASP A 57 11.21 -6.42 -15.37
CA ASP A 57 11.82 -7.72 -15.11
C ASP A 57 12.55 -7.75 -13.76
N GLU A 58 13.30 -6.69 -13.44
CA GLU A 58 14.03 -6.59 -12.17
C GLU A 58 13.09 -6.38 -10.98
N VAL A 59 12.01 -5.60 -11.12
CA VAL A 59 10.98 -5.50 -10.07
C VAL A 59 10.39 -6.88 -9.78
N LEU A 60 10.01 -7.63 -10.82
CA LEU A 60 9.40 -8.95 -10.68
C LEU A 60 10.37 -9.95 -10.07
N ALA A 61 11.62 -9.96 -10.52
CA ALA A 61 12.65 -10.82 -9.95
C ALA A 61 12.90 -10.50 -8.47
N GLY A 62 12.89 -9.22 -8.07
CA GLY A 62 13.03 -8.83 -6.67
C GLY A 62 11.86 -9.30 -5.80
N ILE A 63 10.65 -9.32 -6.34
CA ILE A 63 9.48 -9.88 -5.67
C ILE A 63 9.60 -11.42 -5.55
N GLU A 64 10.02 -12.09 -6.63
CA GLU A 64 10.20 -13.54 -6.70
C GLU A 64 11.26 -14.05 -5.72
N GLU A 65 12.38 -13.34 -5.56
CA GLU A 65 13.47 -13.72 -4.65
C GLU A 65 13.05 -13.76 -3.17
N GLU A 66 12.06 -12.97 -2.78
CA GLU A 66 11.47 -13.00 -1.43
C GLU A 66 10.29 -13.98 -1.34
N GLY A 67 10.00 -14.74 -2.40
CA GLY A 67 9.00 -15.82 -2.43
C GLY A 67 7.55 -15.34 -2.49
N VAL A 68 7.31 -14.07 -2.80
CA VAL A 68 5.96 -13.49 -2.88
C VAL A 68 5.48 -13.54 -4.34
N PRO A 69 4.27 -14.04 -4.64
CA PRO A 69 3.75 -14.01 -6.01
C PRO A 69 3.34 -12.59 -6.45
N SER A 70 3.47 -12.31 -7.74
CA SER A 70 3.04 -11.06 -8.36
C SER A 70 2.17 -11.28 -9.60
N ILE A 71 1.33 -10.30 -9.91
CA ILE A 71 0.53 -10.23 -11.14
C ILE A 71 0.85 -8.90 -11.81
N VAL A 72 1.13 -8.93 -13.10
CA VAL A 72 1.34 -7.73 -13.91
C VAL A 72 0.06 -7.39 -14.67
N GLU A 73 -0.34 -6.13 -14.61
CA GLU A 73 -1.39 -5.59 -15.47
C GLU A 73 -0.92 -4.31 -16.16
N ARG A 74 -1.46 -4.08 -17.36
CA ARG A 74 -1.26 -2.84 -18.11
C ARG A 74 -2.37 -1.84 -17.74
N PRO A 75 -2.05 -0.63 -17.27
CA PRO A 75 -3.06 0.39 -17.00
C PRO A 75 -3.68 0.90 -18.30
N ARG A 76 -4.98 1.21 -18.28
CA ARG A 76 -5.70 1.75 -19.45
C ARG A 76 -5.35 3.21 -19.74
N THR A 77 -4.97 3.95 -18.70
CA THR A 77 -4.58 5.35 -18.76
C THR A 77 -3.15 5.47 -18.25
N ARG A 78 -2.36 6.34 -18.89
CA ARG A 78 -1.06 6.71 -18.35
C ARG A 78 -1.27 7.50 -17.07
N ALA A 79 -0.49 7.14 -16.06
CA ALA A 79 -0.38 7.81 -14.78
C ALA A 79 1.08 7.70 -14.33
N ASP A 80 1.49 8.50 -13.36
CA ASP A 80 2.83 8.39 -12.79
C ASP A 80 2.96 7.13 -11.91
N ALA A 81 4.21 6.80 -11.55
CA ALA A 81 4.50 5.59 -10.81
C ALA A 81 3.77 5.55 -9.45
N MET A 82 3.59 6.71 -8.81
CA MET A 82 2.97 6.83 -7.49
C MET A 82 1.47 6.56 -7.55
N GLU A 83 0.76 7.19 -8.48
CA GLU A 83 -0.67 6.97 -8.72
C GLU A 83 -0.94 5.51 -9.11
N LEU A 84 -0.08 4.93 -9.94
CA LEU A 84 -0.14 3.51 -10.31
C LEU A 84 0.07 2.61 -9.09
N ALA A 85 1.07 2.87 -8.25
CA ALA A 85 1.34 2.09 -7.05
C ALA A 85 0.17 2.14 -6.06
N GLN A 86 -0.43 3.32 -5.85
CA GLN A 86 -1.59 3.49 -4.98
C GLN A 86 -2.82 2.77 -5.52
N THR A 87 -3.07 2.86 -6.82
CA THR A 87 -4.13 2.12 -7.48
C THR A 87 -3.90 0.60 -7.37
N ALA A 88 -2.66 0.16 -7.55
CA ALA A 88 -2.28 -1.24 -7.43
C ALA A 88 -2.49 -1.76 -6.00
N ALA A 89 -2.06 -1.01 -4.99
CA ALA A 89 -2.16 -1.41 -3.58
C ALA A 89 -3.62 -1.58 -3.12
N GLY A 90 -4.51 -0.67 -3.55
CA GLY A 90 -5.95 -0.76 -3.22
C GLY A 90 -6.69 -1.89 -3.95
N ARG A 91 -6.09 -2.48 -4.98
CA ARG A 91 -6.64 -3.61 -5.76
C ARG A 91 -5.98 -4.95 -5.43
N SER A 92 -4.73 -4.91 -4.96
CA SER A 92 -3.93 -6.06 -4.60
C SER A 92 -4.53 -6.82 -3.42
N SER A 93 -4.60 -8.14 -3.55
CA SER A 93 -5.04 -9.03 -2.47
C SER A 93 -4.12 -8.99 -1.24
N LEU A 94 -2.86 -8.56 -1.41
CA LEU A 94 -1.87 -8.41 -0.35
C LEU A 94 -1.76 -6.98 0.20
N SER A 95 -2.64 -6.06 -0.22
CA SER A 95 -2.62 -4.64 0.18
C SER A 95 -1.30 -3.91 -0.13
N VAL A 96 -0.45 -4.49 -0.99
CA VAL A 96 0.80 -3.91 -1.50
C VAL A 96 0.72 -3.90 -3.02
N GLY A 97 1.11 -2.78 -3.62
CA GLY A 97 1.14 -2.64 -5.08
C GLY A 97 2.38 -1.89 -5.55
N VAL A 98 2.75 -2.14 -6.80
CA VAL A 98 3.87 -1.50 -7.48
C VAL A 98 3.36 -0.78 -8.71
N GLY A 99 3.84 0.44 -8.93
CA GLY A 99 3.57 1.23 -10.13
C GLY A 99 4.85 1.44 -10.93
N ILE A 100 4.79 1.17 -12.23
CA ILE A 100 5.86 1.47 -13.19
C ILE A 100 5.27 2.35 -14.29
N ASP A 101 5.72 3.61 -14.36
CA ASP A 101 5.21 4.54 -15.36
C ASP A 101 5.92 4.42 -16.71
N ALA A 102 5.43 5.17 -17.69
CA ALA A 102 5.96 5.15 -19.06
C ALA A 102 7.41 5.64 -19.18
N HIS A 103 7.97 6.25 -18.12
CA HIS A 103 9.35 6.72 -18.05
C HIS A 103 10.25 5.74 -17.29
N GLY A 104 9.74 4.59 -16.86
CA GLY A 104 10.49 3.60 -16.09
C GLY A 104 10.73 4.02 -14.65
N ARG A 105 10.00 5.00 -14.11
CA ARG A 105 10.01 5.26 -12.66
C ARG A 105 9.22 4.19 -11.95
N VAL A 106 9.65 3.83 -10.74
CA VAL A 106 9.05 2.77 -9.94
C VAL A 106 8.64 3.34 -8.59
N SER A 107 7.44 2.97 -8.13
CA SER A 107 6.98 3.28 -6.77
C SER A 107 6.27 2.08 -6.16
N VAL A 108 6.43 1.89 -4.85
CA VAL A 108 5.79 0.83 -4.06
C VAL A 108 4.87 1.50 -3.03
N GLN A 109 3.64 1.02 -2.92
CA GLN A 109 2.64 1.52 -1.97
C GLN A 109 2.00 0.37 -1.18
N GLN A 110 1.67 0.66 0.07
CA GLN A 110 0.83 -0.20 0.91
C GLN A 110 -0.48 0.55 1.24
N ASP A 111 -1.65 -0.11 1.14
CA ASP A 111 -2.99 0.55 1.17
C ASP A 111 -3.31 1.27 2.50
N LYS A 112 -2.67 0.88 3.61
CA LYS A 112 -2.84 1.50 4.93
C LYS A 112 -1.90 2.68 5.17
N LEU A 113 -0.90 2.89 4.29
CA LEU A 113 -0.03 4.05 4.37
C LEU A 113 -0.74 5.29 3.79
N PRO A 114 -0.77 6.42 4.51
CA PRO A 114 -1.46 7.62 4.07
C PRO A 114 -0.73 8.34 2.93
N ALA A 115 0.59 8.14 2.81
CA ALA A 115 1.43 8.65 1.75
C ALA A 115 2.52 7.63 1.39
N PRO A 116 3.02 7.64 0.15
CA PRO A 116 4.19 6.86 -0.25
C PRO A 116 5.43 7.30 0.53
N LEU A 117 6.29 6.34 0.86
CA LEU A 117 7.58 6.61 1.47
C LEU A 117 8.58 6.90 0.35
N SER A 118 9.42 7.93 0.52
CA SER A 118 10.43 8.27 -0.49
C SER A 118 11.43 7.13 -0.73
N GLU A 119 11.71 6.31 0.29
CA GLU A 119 12.57 5.13 0.18
C GLU A 119 11.93 3.98 -0.64
N LEU A 120 10.65 4.12 -0.97
CA LEU A 120 9.86 3.17 -1.77
C LEU A 120 9.57 3.72 -3.17
N ALA A 121 10.29 4.74 -3.62
CA ALA A 121 10.19 5.29 -4.96
C ALA A 121 11.57 5.56 -5.56
N SER A 122 11.66 5.56 -6.88
CA SER A 122 12.82 6.07 -7.60
C SER A 122 12.67 7.56 -7.90
N ASP A 123 13.73 8.34 -7.71
CA ASP A 123 13.73 9.79 -8.01
C ASP A 123 13.68 10.11 -9.51
N GLY A 124 14.02 9.12 -10.34
CA GLY A 124 13.99 9.17 -11.80
C GLY A 124 13.77 7.79 -12.40
N PRO A 125 13.98 7.60 -13.71
CA PRO A 125 13.98 6.26 -14.31
C PRO A 125 14.84 5.31 -13.47
N ALA A 126 14.27 4.18 -13.06
CA ALA A 126 14.96 3.28 -12.16
C ALA A 126 16.08 2.54 -12.89
N GLU A 127 17.28 2.58 -12.34
CA GLU A 127 18.34 1.64 -12.73
C GLU A 127 17.92 0.20 -12.37
N PRO A 128 18.38 -0.83 -13.10
CA PRO A 128 18.01 -2.23 -12.87
C PRO A 128 18.17 -2.67 -11.41
N VAL A 129 19.26 -2.29 -10.76
CA VAL A 129 19.52 -2.62 -9.34
C VAL A 129 18.47 -2.02 -8.39
N ILE A 130 17.91 -0.87 -8.74
CA ILE A 130 16.90 -0.17 -7.92
C ILE A 130 15.53 -0.72 -8.14
N ALA A 131 15.19 -1.02 -9.39
CA ALA A 131 14.01 -1.79 -9.72
C ALA A 131 13.99 -3.10 -8.92
N ARG A 132 15.13 -3.80 -8.85
CA ARG A 132 15.32 -5.01 -8.04
C ARG A 132 15.09 -4.79 -6.54
N ILE A 133 15.70 -3.75 -5.97
CA ILE A 133 15.54 -3.41 -4.54
C ILE A 133 14.10 -3.02 -4.22
N LEU A 134 13.43 -2.28 -5.09
CA LEU A 134 12.02 -1.93 -4.93
C LEU A 134 11.12 -3.17 -5.00
N GLY A 135 11.43 -4.13 -5.88
CA GLY A 135 10.79 -5.44 -5.91
C GLY A 135 10.94 -6.20 -4.58
N HIS A 136 12.17 -6.29 -4.06
CA HIS A 136 12.44 -6.86 -2.74
C HIS A 136 11.61 -6.16 -1.65
N ASN A 137 11.62 -4.84 -1.63
CA ASN A 137 10.91 -4.07 -0.60
C ASN A 137 9.40 -4.26 -0.67
N ALA A 138 8.80 -4.34 -1.87
CA ALA A 138 7.40 -4.67 -2.03
C ALA A 138 7.05 -6.02 -1.37
N ALA A 139 7.86 -7.06 -1.61
CA ALA A 139 7.65 -8.37 -1.00
C ALA A 139 7.92 -8.37 0.51
N ARG A 140 8.95 -7.67 0.98
CA ARG A 140 9.30 -7.59 2.42
C ARG A 140 8.24 -6.87 3.24
N ILE A 141 7.52 -5.90 2.66
CA ILE A 141 6.34 -5.28 3.27
C ILE A 141 5.23 -6.32 3.48
N VAL A 142 5.00 -7.20 2.51
CA VAL A 142 4.02 -8.30 2.62
C VAL A 142 4.42 -9.27 3.73
N VAL A 143 5.69 -9.69 3.74
CA VAL A 143 6.22 -10.68 4.69
C VAL A 143 6.35 -10.10 6.11
N GLY A 144 6.51 -8.78 6.24
CA GLY A 144 6.64 -8.10 7.54
C GLY A 144 8.07 -8.11 8.08
N ILE A 145 9.07 -8.09 7.20
CA ILE A 145 10.50 -8.04 7.56
C ILE A 145 11.14 -6.70 7.16
N PRO A 146 12.27 -6.29 7.77
CA PRO A 146 12.85 -4.96 7.57
C PRO A 146 13.16 -4.67 6.11
N LEU A 147 12.95 -3.45 5.62
CA LEU A 147 13.26 -3.08 4.23
C LEU A 147 14.77 -3.17 3.92
N ARG A 148 15.12 -3.40 2.66
CA ARG A 148 16.47 -3.19 2.16
C ARG A 148 16.67 -1.70 1.90
N THR A 149 17.64 -1.14 2.60
CA THR A 149 18.01 0.28 2.54
C THR A 149 19.39 0.50 1.94
N GLU A 150 20.04 -0.55 1.41
CA GLU A 150 21.36 -0.44 0.79
C GLU A 150 21.28 0.61 -0.31
N ARG A 151 21.93 1.73 -0.01
CA ARG A 151 21.67 3.01 -0.61
C ARG A 151 22.10 2.95 -2.08
N LEU A 152 21.24 3.46 -2.93
CA LEU A 152 21.64 4.38 -3.98
C LEU A 152 22.61 5.42 -3.41
N SER A 153 23.90 5.11 -3.39
CA SER A 153 24.97 6.06 -3.08
C SER A 153 25.65 6.49 -4.36
#